data_AF-A0A651GZV7-F1
#
_entry.id   AF-A0A651GZV7-F1
#
_cell.length_a   1.000
_cell.length_b   1.000
_cell.length_c   1.000
_cell.angle_alpha   90.00
_cell.angle_beta   90.00
_cell.angle_gamma   90.00
#
_symmetry.space_group_name_H-M   'P 1'
#
loop_
_entity.id
_entity.type
_entity.pdbx_description
1 polymer ?
#
loop_
_entity_poly.entity_id
_entity_poly.type
_entity_poly.pdbx_seq_one_letter_code
_entity_poly.pdbx_strand_id
1 'polypeptide(L)'
;MFSLFVKFRMFLVHPVEVAKKPMSLLTHFKELGALLLMDVFLMMFLSVPILILEQLEVFSQQNHEVMRMVQGLPLPLLLLLGVILVPLLEEVIFRLPLRYRRNYLLRWVVYISSKLRGKNITDGHEEARKVWQRHYRWVFYGFTVAFAYVHMSNFGEVSLTMWLVSPFLVAPQLAAGLIIGYIRLRQGFIWGVVFHATHNFVFLAIPIFSAVDTPVVNIEDEAYNIVIEEVADFSLGNHSLKTGPYRYETRFSSMRRVLSNALNENPLSIEFENEKLADRRLHVSLQVNDSTQSMQSILLRHMLQHYELKVDSSYKLTKIYRLDISNSDKLAEQLRVGKKAKEIETKFTPTRVSLINANMEMLKSILETHYRIFVVTEIPDTARYDFLIPLHDKEMLNKQLKSYGLELTPVDSELRFLTIVEDGKK
;
A
#
# COMPACT_ATOMS: atom_id res chain seq x y z
N MET A 1 -25.94 21.97 -18.32
CA MET A 1 -25.40 20.68 -18.79
C MET A 1 -25.77 20.36 -20.24
N PHE A 2 -27.04 20.42 -20.64
CA PHE A 2 -27.50 20.07 -22.00
C PHE A 2 -26.72 20.78 -23.14
N SER A 3 -26.48 22.09 -23.01
CA SER A 3 -25.72 22.86 -24.01
C SER A 3 -24.23 22.45 -24.11
N LEU A 4 -23.63 21.91 -23.05
CA LEU A 4 -22.25 21.39 -23.08
C LEU A 4 -22.19 20.05 -23.80
N PHE A 5 -23.14 19.16 -23.54
CA PHE A 5 -23.23 17.86 -24.20
C PHE A 5 -23.42 18.01 -25.72
N VAL A 6 -24.28 18.94 -26.15
CA VAL A 6 -24.45 19.25 -27.58
C VAL A 6 -23.15 19.76 -28.20
N LYS A 7 -22.44 20.69 -27.53
CA LYS A 7 -21.12 21.18 -28.00
C LYS A 7 -20.08 20.06 -28.08
N PHE A 8 -20.05 19.17 -27.09
CA PHE A 8 -19.15 18.03 -27.06
C PHE A 8 -19.45 17.07 -28.22
N ARG A 9 -20.70 16.66 -28.39
CA ARG A 9 -21.13 15.81 -29.51
C ARG A 9 -20.81 16.45 -30.87
N MET A 10 -21.12 17.73 -31.06
CA MET A 10 -20.80 18.44 -32.31
C MET A 10 -19.29 18.45 -32.57
N PHE A 11 -18.49 18.66 -31.54
CA PHE A 11 -17.03 18.57 -31.64
C PHE A 11 -16.59 17.15 -32.00
N LEU A 12 -17.17 16.11 -31.41
CA LEU A 12 -16.80 14.73 -31.76
C LEU A 12 -17.07 14.44 -33.23
N VAL A 13 -18.21 14.88 -33.80
CA VAL A 13 -18.48 14.66 -35.23
C VAL A 13 -17.51 15.45 -36.12
N HIS A 14 -17.18 16.67 -35.73
CA HIS A 14 -16.32 17.57 -36.49
C HIS A 14 -15.26 18.22 -35.58
N PRO A 15 -14.19 17.49 -35.22
CA PRO A 15 -13.15 18.03 -34.37
C PRO A 15 -12.39 19.10 -35.15
N VAL A 16 -12.15 20.23 -34.48
CA VAL A 16 -11.45 21.38 -35.07
C VAL A 16 -10.54 22.03 -34.04
N GLU A 17 -9.31 22.32 -34.45
CA GLU A 17 -8.36 23.13 -33.68
C GLU A 17 -8.82 24.60 -33.72
N VAL A 18 -9.32 25.10 -32.59
CA VAL A 18 -9.72 26.51 -32.43
C VAL A 18 -8.82 27.23 -31.42
N ALA A 19 -8.70 28.53 -31.59
CA ALA A 19 -8.04 29.38 -30.60
C ALA A 19 -8.73 29.23 -29.23
N LYS A 20 -7.93 29.30 -28.16
CA LYS A 20 -8.46 29.24 -26.80
C LYS A 20 -9.33 30.48 -26.58
N LYS A 21 -10.59 30.28 -26.19
CA LYS A 21 -11.44 31.39 -25.72
C LYS A 21 -11.12 31.69 -24.26
N PRO A 22 -11.02 32.97 -23.85
CA PRO A 22 -10.90 33.31 -22.44
C PRO A 22 -12.17 32.85 -21.70
N MET A 23 -11.99 32.18 -20.57
CA MET A 23 -13.06 31.68 -19.71
C MET A 23 -12.73 31.95 -18.26
N SER A 24 -13.76 32.17 -17.43
CA SER A 24 -13.58 32.32 -15.99
C SER A 24 -13.20 30.98 -15.35
N LEU A 25 -12.49 31.01 -14.21
CA LEU A 25 -12.15 29.80 -13.45
C LEU A 25 -13.41 29.01 -13.06
N LEU A 26 -14.48 29.68 -12.65
CA LEU A 26 -15.74 29.04 -12.30
C LEU A 26 -16.36 28.31 -13.51
N THR A 27 -16.27 28.88 -14.70
CA THR A 27 -16.74 28.24 -15.94
C THR A 27 -15.95 26.97 -16.23
N HIS A 28 -14.61 27.01 -16.04
CA HIS A 28 -13.77 25.82 -16.18
C HIS A 28 -14.24 24.70 -15.26
N PHE A 29 -14.33 24.94 -13.95
CA PHE A 29 -14.75 23.92 -13.00
C PHE A 29 -16.17 23.39 -13.26
N LYS A 30 -17.12 24.25 -13.63
CA LYS A 30 -18.49 23.82 -13.98
C LYS A 30 -18.52 22.88 -15.18
N GLU A 31 -17.77 23.19 -16.24
CA GLU A 31 -17.70 22.32 -17.42
C GLU A 31 -16.94 21.03 -17.12
N LEU A 32 -15.83 21.10 -16.38
CA LEU A 32 -15.05 19.92 -15.99
C LEU A 32 -15.86 18.97 -15.11
N GLY A 33 -16.60 19.48 -14.11
CA GLY A 33 -17.46 18.65 -13.27
C GLY A 33 -18.57 17.95 -14.07
N ALA A 34 -19.19 18.65 -15.02
CA ALA A 34 -20.19 18.05 -15.90
C ALA A 34 -19.60 16.97 -16.83
N LEU A 35 -18.39 17.19 -17.36
CA LEU A 35 -17.67 16.20 -18.16
C LEU A 35 -17.20 15.02 -17.32
N LEU A 36 -16.83 15.23 -16.05
CA LEU A 36 -16.41 14.18 -15.13
C LEU A 36 -17.60 13.29 -14.77
N LEU A 37 -18.78 13.86 -14.52
CA LEU A 37 -19.99 13.07 -14.30
C LEU A 37 -20.30 12.20 -15.53
N MET A 38 -20.23 12.79 -16.73
CA MET A 38 -20.42 12.05 -17.98
C MET A 38 -19.36 10.94 -18.14
N ASP A 39 -18.11 11.23 -17.82
CA ASP A 39 -17.00 10.28 -17.84
C ASP A 39 -17.27 9.10 -16.89
N VAL A 40 -17.71 9.35 -15.64
CA VAL A 40 -18.12 8.31 -14.70
C VAL A 40 -19.22 7.41 -15.25
N PHE A 41 -20.29 7.98 -15.79
CA PHE A 41 -21.36 7.18 -16.40
C PHE A 41 -20.87 6.37 -17.60
N LEU A 42 -20.01 6.94 -18.45
CA LEU A 42 -19.45 6.23 -19.60
C LEU A 42 -18.51 5.11 -19.17
N MET A 43 -17.64 5.34 -18.20
CA MET A 43 -16.72 4.32 -17.67
C MET A 43 -17.50 3.15 -17.05
N MET A 44 -18.55 3.43 -16.27
CA MET A 44 -19.43 2.40 -15.72
C MET A 44 -20.17 1.60 -16.81
N PHE A 45 -20.65 2.26 -17.86
CA PHE A 45 -21.36 1.59 -18.94
C PHE A 45 -20.40 0.75 -19.81
N LEU A 46 -19.22 1.29 -20.12
CA LEU A 46 -18.22 0.63 -20.97
C LEU A 46 -17.44 -0.47 -20.25
N SER A 47 -17.47 -0.51 -18.92
CA SER A 47 -16.90 -1.62 -18.15
C SER A 47 -17.79 -2.86 -18.12
N VAL A 48 -19.10 -2.74 -18.38
CA VAL A 48 -20.02 -3.90 -18.40
C VAL A 48 -19.63 -4.96 -19.42
N PRO A 49 -19.33 -4.64 -20.70
CA PRO A 49 -18.83 -5.63 -21.65
C PRO A 49 -17.52 -6.29 -21.21
N ILE A 50 -16.63 -5.54 -20.55
CA ILE A 50 -15.35 -6.07 -20.05
C ILE A 50 -15.63 -7.13 -18.98
N LEU A 51 -16.54 -6.83 -18.04
CA LEU A 51 -16.96 -7.77 -17.00
C LEU A 51 -17.60 -9.03 -17.58
N ILE A 52 -18.44 -8.90 -18.61
CA ILE A 52 -19.05 -10.06 -19.30
C ILE A 52 -17.98 -10.93 -19.97
N LEU A 53 -17.04 -10.30 -20.68
CA LEU A 53 -15.95 -11.02 -21.36
C LEU A 53 -15.05 -11.76 -20.36
N GLU A 54 -14.81 -11.18 -19.18
CA GLU A 54 -14.07 -11.82 -18.09
C GLU A 54 -14.85 -13.01 -17.50
N GLN A 55 -16.16 -12.85 -17.26
CA GLN A 55 -17.02 -13.94 -16.77
C GLN A 55 -17.11 -15.12 -17.76
N LEU A 56 -17.00 -14.84 -19.06
CA LEU A 56 -16.95 -15.86 -20.11
C LEU A 56 -15.54 -16.47 -20.29
N GLU A 57 -14.60 -16.14 -19.40
CA GLU A 57 -13.20 -16.62 -19.42
C GLU A 57 -12.47 -16.32 -20.75
N VAL A 58 -12.92 -15.31 -21.50
CA VAL A 58 -12.29 -14.88 -22.76
C VAL A 58 -10.89 -14.32 -22.49
N PHE A 59 -10.73 -13.73 -21.31
CA PHE A 59 -9.47 -13.30 -20.74
C PHE A 59 -9.57 -13.36 -19.21
N SER A 60 -8.44 -13.49 -18.52
CA SER A 60 -8.39 -13.30 -17.07
C SER A 60 -7.73 -11.96 -16.76
N GLN A 61 -8.40 -11.09 -15.99
CA GLN A 61 -7.66 -10.06 -15.29
C GLN A 61 -6.88 -10.77 -14.22
N GLN A 62 -5.56 -10.88 -14.39
CA GLN A 62 -4.74 -11.07 -13.22
C GLN A 62 -4.91 -9.79 -12.39
N ASN A 63 -5.80 -9.81 -11.39
CA ASN A 63 -5.97 -8.77 -10.35
C ASN A 63 -4.66 -8.42 -9.61
N HIS A 64 -3.58 -9.08 -10.00
CA HIS A 64 -2.23 -8.96 -9.49
C HIS A 64 -1.53 -7.69 -9.95
N GLU A 65 -1.88 -6.99 -11.04
CA GLU A 65 -1.07 -5.81 -11.44
C GLU A 65 -1.23 -4.62 -10.50
N VAL A 66 -2.47 -4.18 -10.22
CA VAL A 66 -2.70 -3.08 -9.26
C VAL A 66 -2.23 -3.50 -7.87
N MET A 67 -2.47 -4.74 -7.45
CA MET A 67 -2.02 -5.24 -6.15
C MET A 67 -0.49 -5.38 -6.07
N ARG A 68 0.19 -5.81 -7.13
CA ARG A 68 1.67 -5.83 -7.21
C ARG A 68 2.23 -4.42 -7.16
N MET A 69 1.57 -3.43 -7.78
CA MET A 69 1.98 -2.04 -7.68
C MET A 69 1.85 -1.52 -6.24
N VAL A 70 0.74 -1.83 -5.56
CA VAL A 70 0.52 -1.48 -4.15
C VAL A 70 1.53 -2.16 -3.22
N GLN A 71 1.88 -3.42 -3.48
CA GLN A 71 2.85 -4.19 -2.69
C GLN A 71 4.32 -3.82 -3.01
N GLY A 72 4.58 -3.22 -4.18
CA GLY A 72 5.93 -2.90 -4.66
C GLY A 72 6.41 -1.48 -4.35
N LEU A 73 5.50 -0.54 -4.07
CA LEU A 73 5.83 0.88 -3.84
C LEU A 73 5.03 1.45 -2.65
N PRO A 74 5.62 2.38 -1.86
CA PRO A 74 4.88 3.11 -0.84
C PRO A 74 3.67 3.84 -1.45
N LEU A 75 2.49 3.76 -0.83
CA LEU A 75 1.26 4.35 -1.39
C LEU A 75 1.40 5.83 -1.79
N PRO A 76 2.01 6.74 -0.99
CA PRO A 76 2.17 8.13 -1.40
C PRO A 76 2.95 8.29 -2.71
N LEU A 77 3.96 7.44 -2.92
CA LEU A 77 4.73 7.41 -4.16
C LEU A 77 3.88 6.85 -5.30
N LEU A 78 3.14 5.77 -5.08
CA LEU A 78 2.23 5.21 -6.08
C LEU A 78 1.19 6.23 -6.54
N LEU A 79 0.58 6.96 -5.61
CA LEU A 79 -0.40 8.01 -5.93
C LEU A 79 0.25 9.20 -6.65
N LEU A 80 1.44 9.63 -6.23
CA LEU A 80 2.19 10.67 -6.93
C LEU A 80 2.47 10.27 -8.38
N LEU A 81 2.87 9.01 -8.61
CA LEU A 81 3.14 8.49 -9.95
C LEU A 81 1.85 8.36 -10.76
N GLY A 82 0.88 7.57 -10.30
CA GLY A 82 -0.32 7.21 -11.06
C GLY A 82 -1.34 8.34 -11.22
N VAL A 83 -1.43 9.27 -10.27
CA VAL A 83 -2.43 10.37 -10.32
C VAL A 83 -1.83 11.65 -10.90
N ILE A 84 -0.53 11.88 -10.77
CA ILE A 84 0.10 13.16 -11.15
C ILE A 84 1.11 12.97 -12.29
N LEU A 85 2.20 12.23 -12.05
CA LEU A 85 3.32 12.20 -13.00
C LEU A 85 2.98 11.46 -14.31
N VAL A 86 2.37 10.28 -14.22
CA VAL A 86 1.98 9.48 -15.39
C VAL A 86 0.94 10.23 -16.23
N PRO A 87 -0.17 10.75 -15.67
CA PRO A 87 -1.11 11.58 -16.44
C PRO A 87 -0.48 12.82 -17.08
N LEU A 88 0.47 13.48 -16.40
CA LEU A 88 1.20 14.62 -16.97
C LEU A 88 2.03 14.19 -18.19
N LEU A 89 2.76 13.09 -18.09
CA LEU A 89 3.56 12.54 -19.20
C LEU A 89 2.67 12.14 -20.37
N GLU A 90 1.56 11.46 -20.11
CA GLU A 90 0.59 11.07 -21.13
C GLU A 90 -0.02 12.29 -21.82
N GLU A 91 -0.37 13.35 -21.08
CA GLU A 91 -0.85 14.59 -21.67
C GLU A 91 0.22 15.25 -22.55
N VAL A 92 1.49 15.23 -22.14
CA VAL A 92 2.61 15.71 -22.97
C VAL A 92 2.72 14.90 -24.26
N ILE A 93 2.60 13.57 -24.20
CA ILE A 93 2.76 12.69 -25.36
C ILE A 93 1.55 12.77 -26.30
N PHE A 94 0.33 12.72 -25.77
CA PHE A 94 -0.88 12.53 -26.58
C PHE A 94 -1.68 13.82 -26.81
N ARG A 95 -1.54 14.84 -25.95
CA ARG A 95 -2.37 16.07 -26.03
C ARG A 95 -1.59 17.32 -26.39
N LEU A 96 -0.31 17.41 -26.05
CA LEU A 96 0.52 18.51 -26.52
C LEU A 96 0.57 18.58 -28.05
N PRO A 97 0.72 17.44 -28.79
CA PRO A 97 0.79 17.45 -30.24
C PRO A 97 -0.52 17.74 -30.96
N LEU A 98 -1.67 17.72 -30.27
CA LEU A 98 -2.99 18.03 -30.86
C LEU A 98 -3.13 19.48 -31.37
N ARG A 99 -2.17 20.36 -31.06
CA ARG A 99 -2.10 21.70 -31.66
C ARG A 99 -0.87 21.82 -32.53
N TYR A 100 -1.02 22.19 -33.80
CA TYR A 100 0.10 22.27 -34.74
C TYR A 100 1.26 23.11 -34.20
N ARG A 101 0.97 24.26 -33.57
CA ARG A 101 2.00 25.15 -32.98
C ARG A 101 2.82 24.49 -31.85
N ARG A 102 2.25 23.50 -31.16
CA ARG A 102 2.85 22.78 -30.03
C ARG A 102 3.27 21.35 -30.38
N ASN A 103 3.06 20.91 -31.62
CA ASN A 103 3.58 19.66 -32.15
C ASN A 103 5.02 19.85 -32.62
N TYR A 104 5.96 19.84 -31.67
CA TYR A 104 7.37 20.12 -31.95
C TYR A 104 8.00 19.09 -32.89
N LEU A 105 7.62 17.81 -32.78
CA LEU A 105 8.10 16.74 -33.65
C LEU A 105 7.68 17.00 -35.11
N LEU A 106 6.39 17.25 -35.36
CA LEU A 106 5.90 17.56 -36.70
C LEU A 106 6.56 18.82 -37.26
N ARG A 107 6.72 19.86 -36.44
CA ARG A 107 7.39 21.10 -36.87
C ARG A 107 8.85 20.86 -37.23
N TRP A 108 9.55 20.01 -36.49
CA TRP A 108 10.93 19.63 -36.80
C TRP A 108 11.04 18.82 -38.09
N VAL A 109 10.12 17.88 -38.34
CA VAL A 109 10.01 17.15 -39.62
C VAL A 109 9.72 18.12 -40.78
N VAL A 110 8.83 19.09 -40.61
CA VAL A 110 8.55 20.13 -41.61
C VAL A 110 9.78 20.99 -41.88
N TYR A 111 10.51 21.39 -40.83
CA TYR A 111 11.76 22.14 -40.95
C TYR A 111 12.79 21.39 -41.79
N ILE A 112 13.07 20.11 -41.46
CA ILE A 112 14.01 19.27 -42.21
C ILE A 112 13.57 19.09 -43.65
N SER A 113 12.31 18.71 -43.86
CA SER A 113 11.81 18.44 -45.21
C SER A 113 11.73 19.68 -46.10
N SER A 114 11.56 20.88 -45.51
CA SER A 114 11.65 22.15 -46.23
C SER A 114 13.08 22.45 -46.65
N LYS A 115 14.03 22.24 -45.74
CA LYS A 115 15.47 22.40 -46.01
C LYS A 115 15.96 21.45 -47.10
N LEU A 116 15.55 20.18 -47.07
CA LEU A 116 15.90 19.17 -48.08
C LEU A 116 15.33 19.48 -49.46
N ARG A 117 14.14 20.08 -49.53
CA ARG A 117 13.47 20.46 -50.79
C ARG A 117 13.90 21.83 -51.33
N GLY A 118 14.84 22.51 -50.67
CA GLY A 118 15.26 23.87 -51.03
C GLY A 118 14.13 24.92 -50.90
N LYS A 119 13.06 24.62 -50.15
CA LYS A 119 11.95 25.55 -49.92
C LYS A 119 12.23 26.46 -48.72
N ASN A 120 11.66 27.66 -48.74
CA ASN A 120 11.59 28.51 -47.55
C ASN A 120 10.83 27.80 -46.43
N ILE A 121 11.38 27.85 -45.22
CA ILE A 121 10.83 27.16 -44.03
C ILE A 121 9.43 27.67 -43.68
N THR A 122 9.17 28.96 -43.89
CA THR A 122 7.86 29.59 -43.68
C THR A 122 6.78 28.96 -44.55
N ASP A 123 7.10 28.76 -45.83
CA ASP A 123 6.16 28.25 -46.83
C ASP A 123 5.87 26.77 -46.55
N GLY A 124 6.90 26.01 -46.18
CA GLY A 124 6.73 24.62 -45.74
C GLY A 124 5.84 24.50 -44.50
N HIS A 125 5.98 25.40 -43.53
CA HIS A 125 5.08 25.44 -42.36
C HIS A 125 3.64 25.83 -42.72
N GLU A 126 3.43 26.70 -43.70
CA GLU A 126 2.09 27.08 -44.16
C GLU A 126 1.40 25.95 -44.92
N GLU A 127 2.10 25.28 -45.84
CA GLU A 127 1.61 24.09 -46.55
C GLU A 127 1.20 23.00 -45.56
N ALA A 128 2.09 22.66 -44.62
CA ALA A 128 1.82 21.67 -43.59
C ALA A 128 0.63 22.06 -42.71
N ARG A 129 0.45 23.35 -42.41
CA ARG A 129 -0.71 23.84 -41.65
C ARG A 129 -2.03 23.67 -42.42
N LYS A 130 -2.03 23.92 -43.73
CA LYS A 130 -3.22 23.71 -44.58
C LYS A 130 -3.61 22.23 -44.61
N VAL A 131 -2.63 21.34 -44.77
CA VAL A 131 -2.84 19.88 -44.71
C VAL A 131 -3.35 19.45 -43.32
N TRP A 132 -2.73 19.96 -42.26
CA TRP A 132 -3.14 19.71 -40.88
C TRP A 132 -4.60 20.08 -40.64
N GLN A 133 -5.01 21.27 -41.06
CA GLN A 133 -6.39 21.74 -40.89
C GLN A 133 -7.38 20.88 -41.71
N ARG A 134 -7.02 20.52 -42.95
CA ARG A 134 -7.84 19.66 -43.81
C ARG A 134 -8.06 18.26 -43.25
N HIS A 135 -7.04 17.69 -42.60
CA HIS A 135 -7.07 16.31 -42.09
C HIS A 135 -7.12 16.22 -40.57
N TYR A 136 -7.47 17.32 -39.88
CA TYR A 136 -7.43 17.41 -38.42
C TYR A 136 -8.25 16.32 -37.71
N ARG A 137 -9.35 15.88 -38.33
CA ARG A 137 -10.17 14.77 -37.80
C ARG A 137 -9.36 13.50 -37.58
N TRP A 138 -8.50 13.13 -38.54
CA TRP A 138 -7.65 11.95 -38.44
C TRP A 138 -6.54 12.12 -37.42
N VAL A 139 -6.00 13.33 -37.29
CA VAL A 139 -5.03 13.65 -36.24
C VAL A 139 -5.64 13.44 -34.87
N PHE A 140 -6.81 14.05 -34.62
CA PHE A 140 -7.49 13.98 -33.33
C PHE A 140 -7.77 12.52 -32.94
N TYR A 141 -8.46 11.76 -33.81
CA TYR A 141 -8.77 10.37 -33.51
C TYR A 141 -7.54 9.47 -33.47
N GLY A 142 -6.52 9.72 -34.29
CA GLY A 142 -5.28 8.94 -34.26
C GLY A 142 -4.59 9.03 -32.90
N PHE A 143 -4.46 10.23 -32.33
CA PHE A 143 -3.91 10.41 -30.98
C PHE A 143 -4.83 9.83 -29.89
N THR A 144 -6.16 9.93 -30.05
CA THR A 144 -7.10 9.34 -29.08
C THR A 144 -7.07 7.81 -29.09
N VAL A 145 -6.99 7.18 -30.28
CA VAL A 145 -6.85 5.73 -30.42
C VAL A 145 -5.50 5.27 -29.90
N ALA A 146 -4.40 5.94 -30.26
CA ALA A 146 -3.07 5.60 -29.74
C ALA A 146 -3.02 5.67 -28.22
N PHE A 147 -3.62 6.70 -27.62
CA PHE A 147 -3.77 6.81 -26.17
C PHE A 147 -4.52 5.61 -25.57
N ALA A 148 -5.67 5.23 -26.15
CA ALA A 148 -6.45 4.10 -25.66
C ALA A 148 -5.69 2.78 -25.75
N TYR A 149 -4.98 2.54 -26.87
CA TYR A 149 -4.26 1.27 -27.09
C TYR A 149 -2.98 1.12 -26.28
N VAL A 150 -2.34 2.20 -25.84
CA VAL A 150 -1.21 2.07 -24.88
C VAL A 150 -1.67 1.43 -23.56
N HIS A 151 -2.94 1.60 -23.17
CA HIS A 151 -3.50 1.00 -21.96
C HIS A 151 -3.81 -0.50 -22.09
N MET A 152 -3.55 -1.12 -23.26
CA MET A 152 -3.54 -2.59 -23.35
C MET A 152 -2.52 -3.23 -22.41
N SER A 153 -1.49 -2.49 -21.99
CA SER A 153 -0.52 -2.95 -21.00
C SER A 153 -1.16 -3.26 -19.64
N ASN A 154 -2.33 -2.70 -19.31
CA ASN A 154 -3.01 -2.93 -18.04
C ASN A 154 -3.61 -4.35 -17.92
N PHE A 155 -3.59 -5.12 -18.99
CA PHE A 155 -4.10 -6.50 -19.04
C PHE A 155 -2.96 -7.54 -18.98
N GLY A 156 -1.71 -7.12 -18.72
CA GLY A 156 -0.55 -8.01 -18.63
C GLY A 156 -0.16 -8.63 -19.98
N GLU A 157 0.01 -9.95 -20.01
CA GLU A 157 0.38 -10.67 -21.23
C GLU A 157 -0.79 -10.71 -22.24
N VAL A 158 -0.64 -9.95 -23.33
CA VAL A 158 -1.69 -9.80 -24.34
C VAL A 158 -1.71 -11.00 -25.29
N SER A 159 -2.75 -11.84 -25.17
CA SER A 159 -2.99 -12.97 -26.08
C SER A 159 -3.62 -12.55 -27.41
N LEU A 160 -3.65 -13.44 -28.39
CA LEU A 160 -4.34 -13.20 -29.67
C LEU A 160 -5.85 -12.93 -29.47
N THR A 161 -6.48 -13.65 -28.54
CA THR A 161 -7.89 -13.46 -28.19
C THR A 161 -8.12 -12.05 -27.64
N MET A 162 -7.23 -11.55 -26.76
CA MET A 162 -7.31 -10.19 -26.24
C MET A 162 -7.20 -9.14 -27.34
N TRP A 163 -6.37 -9.34 -28.36
CA TRP A 163 -6.32 -8.44 -29.52
C TRP A 163 -7.62 -8.42 -30.34
N LEU A 164 -8.32 -9.55 -30.45
CA LEU A 164 -9.60 -9.60 -31.15
C LEU A 164 -10.70 -8.83 -30.39
N VAL A 165 -10.68 -8.89 -29.06
CA VAL A 165 -11.65 -8.18 -28.20
C VAL A 165 -11.16 -6.80 -27.73
N SER A 166 -9.94 -6.39 -28.12
CA SER A 166 -9.32 -5.14 -27.65
C SER A 166 -10.17 -3.89 -27.88
N PRO A 167 -11.01 -3.76 -28.94
CA PRO A 167 -11.89 -2.60 -29.08
C PRO A 167 -12.84 -2.41 -27.90
N PHE A 168 -13.25 -3.48 -27.21
CA PHE A 168 -14.05 -3.41 -25.99
C PHE A 168 -13.18 -3.12 -24.77
N LEU A 169 -12.01 -3.75 -24.68
CA LEU A 169 -11.08 -3.59 -23.56
C LEU A 169 -10.56 -2.15 -23.43
N VAL A 170 -10.27 -1.48 -24.54
CA VAL A 170 -9.77 -0.09 -24.54
C VAL A 170 -10.88 0.95 -24.69
N ALA A 171 -12.15 0.54 -24.79
CA ALA A 171 -13.27 1.47 -24.95
C ALA A 171 -13.38 2.51 -23.82
N PRO A 172 -13.18 2.16 -22.52
CA PRO A 172 -13.16 3.14 -21.44
C PRO A 172 -12.09 4.23 -21.66
N GLN A 173 -10.87 3.82 -22.02
CA GLN A 173 -9.74 4.72 -22.26
C GLN A 173 -9.93 5.53 -23.54
N LEU A 174 -10.59 4.97 -24.55
CA LEU A 174 -11.01 5.71 -25.74
C LEU A 174 -11.98 6.84 -25.37
N ALA A 175 -12.99 6.56 -24.54
CA ALA A 175 -13.94 7.56 -24.06
C ALA A 175 -13.25 8.67 -23.25
N ALA A 176 -12.41 8.31 -22.29
CA ALA A 176 -11.59 9.26 -21.54
C ALA A 176 -10.73 10.12 -22.47
N GLY A 177 -10.10 9.50 -23.47
CA GLY A 177 -9.27 10.18 -24.45
C GLY A 177 -10.03 11.20 -25.32
N LEU A 178 -11.30 10.92 -25.66
CA LEU A 178 -12.16 11.86 -26.37
C LEU A 178 -12.50 13.08 -25.50
N ILE A 179 -12.81 12.85 -24.22
CA ILE A 179 -13.17 13.91 -23.26
C ILE A 179 -11.96 14.80 -22.97
N ILE A 180 -10.82 14.21 -22.62
CA ILE A 180 -9.60 14.97 -22.31
C ILE A 180 -9.11 15.71 -23.56
N GLY A 181 -9.19 15.08 -24.74
CA GLY A 181 -8.90 15.73 -26.02
C GLY A 181 -9.78 16.96 -26.30
N TYR A 182 -11.08 16.89 -25.99
CA TYR A 182 -11.98 18.04 -26.07
C TYR A 182 -11.56 19.16 -25.10
N ILE A 183 -11.30 18.81 -23.84
CA ILE A 183 -10.86 19.77 -22.80
C ILE A 183 -9.56 20.45 -23.22
N ARG A 184 -8.59 19.68 -23.74
CA ARG A 184 -7.32 20.21 -24.26
C ARG A 184 -7.53 21.30 -25.31
N LEU A 185 -8.48 21.09 -26.22
CA LEU A 185 -8.72 21.97 -27.36
C LEU A 185 -9.60 23.16 -27.03
N ARG A 186 -10.55 23.03 -26.10
CA ARG A 186 -11.47 24.10 -25.71
C ARG A 186 -10.98 24.91 -24.52
N GLN A 187 -10.37 24.26 -23.53
CA GLN A 187 -9.99 24.86 -22.25
C GLN A 187 -8.46 25.03 -22.08
N GLY A 188 -7.66 24.12 -22.65
CA GLY A 188 -6.20 24.23 -22.69
C GLY A 188 -5.48 23.04 -22.06
N PHE A 189 -4.14 23.08 -22.06
CA PHE A 189 -3.29 21.95 -21.63
C PHE A 189 -3.47 21.62 -20.15
N ILE A 190 -3.32 22.63 -19.28
CA ILE A 190 -3.40 22.47 -17.83
C ILE A 190 -4.75 21.88 -17.40
N TRP A 191 -5.85 22.28 -18.03
CA TRP A 191 -7.17 21.74 -17.71
C TRP A 191 -7.35 20.29 -18.19
N GLY A 192 -6.65 19.87 -19.25
CA GLY A 192 -6.55 18.46 -19.64
C GLY A 192 -5.82 17.64 -18.57
N VAL A 193 -4.67 18.13 -18.10
CA VAL A 193 -3.90 17.52 -17.00
C VAL A 193 -4.71 17.42 -15.72
N VAL A 194 -5.38 18.51 -15.30
CA VAL A 194 -6.23 18.52 -14.10
C VAL A 194 -7.36 17.50 -14.22
N PHE A 195 -8.04 17.45 -15.38
CA PHE A 195 -9.10 16.47 -15.60
C PHE A 195 -8.55 15.05 -15.57
N HIS A 196 -7.41 14.79 -16.21
CA HIS A 196 -6.81 13.46 -16.29
C HIS A 196 -6.31 12.96 -14.92
N ALA A 197 -5.71 13.85 -14.13
CA ALA A 197 -5.38 13.57 -12.73
C ALA A 197 -6.64 13.29 -11.91
N THR A 198 -7.73 14.04 -12.12
CA THR A 198 -9.01 13.80 -11.44
C THR A 198 -9.62 12.45 -11.83
N HIS A 199 -9.57 12.09 -13.12
CA HIS A 199 -9.99 10.79 -13.63
C HIS A 199 -9.20 9.66 -12.96
N ASN A 200 -7.88 9.75 -12.92
CA ASN A 200 -7.03 8.76 -12.24
C ASN A 200 -7.31 8.72 -10.73
N PHE A 201 -7.55 9.86 -10.08
CA PHE A 201 -7.94 9.85 -8.68
C PHE A 201 -9.23 9.04 -8.45
N VAL A 202 -10.24 9.24 -9.30
CA VAL A 202 -11.53 8.53 -9.19
C VAL A 202 -11.41 7.03 -9.48
N PHE A 203 -10.68 6.65 -10.54
CA PHE A 203 -10.65 5.25 -11.02
C PHE A 203 -9.44 4.44 -10.57
N LEU A 204 -8.41 5.06 -9.99
CA LEU A 204 -7.22 4.39 -9.45
C LEU A 204 -7.11 4.62 -7.94
N ALA A 205 -7.07 5.88 -7.49
CA ALA A 205 -6.79 6.17 -6.08
C ALA A 205 -7.93 5.71 -5.16
N ILE A 206 -9.19 6.00 -5.48
CA ILE A 206 -10.34 5.60 -4.65
C ILE A 206 -10.40 4.06 -4.49
N PRO A 207 -10.34 3.25 -5.56
CA PRO A 207 -10.28 1.79 -5.42
C PRO A 207 -9.13 1.30 -4.55
N ILE A 208 -7.93 1.88 -4.69
CA ILE A 208 -6.77 1.51 -3.87
C ILE A 208 -7.03 1.84 -2.40
N PHE A 209 -7.53 3.04 -2.09
CA PHE A 209 -7.89 3.37 -0.71
C PHE A 209 -8.96 2.45 -0.14
N SER A 210 -9.98 2.10 -0.94
CA SER A 210 -11.02 1.17 -0.49
C SER A 210 -10.51 -0.25 -0.28
N ALA A 211 -9.49 -0.68 -1.02
CA ALA A 211 -8.90 -2.02 -0.91
C ALA A 211 -7.93 -2.14 0.27
N VAL A 212 -7.40 -1.03 0.78
CA VAL A 212 -6.49 -1.05 1.96
C VAL A 212 -7.24 -1.44 3.24
N ASP A 213 -8.53 -1.12 3.35
CA ASP A 213 -9.31 -1.35 4.58
C ASP A 213 -10.17 -2.63 4.53
N THR A 214 -10.05 -3.46 3.48
CA THR A 214 -10.83 -4.70 3.41
C THR A 214 -10.17 -5.82 4.22
N PRO A 215 -10.93 -6.54 5.08
CA PRO A 215 -10.38 -7.66 5.83
C PRO A 215 -9.98 -8.79 4.87
N VAL A 216 -8.76 -9.29 5.05
CA VAL A 216 -8.22 -10.40 4.28
C VAL A 216 -8.77 -11.75 4.77
N VAL A 217 -9.19 -11.82 6.03
CA VAL A 217 -10.00 -12.91 6.58
C VAL A 217 -11.17 -12.28 7.32
N ASN A 218 -12.40 -12.69 7.00
CA ASN A 218 -13.60 -12.31 7.74
C ASN A 218 -14.52 -13.53 7.83
N ILE A 219 -14.57 -14.16 9.01
CA ILE A 219 -15.38 -15.35 9.27
C ILE A 219 -16.24 -15.06 10.49
N GLU A 220 -17.54 -15.22 10.29
CA GLU A 220 -18.56 -15.21 11.33
C GLU A 220 -19.14 -16.63 11.40
N ASP A 221 -18.85 -17.33 12.50
CA ASP A 221 -19.28 -18.71 12.74
C ASP A 221 -19.91 -18.81 14.14
N GLU A 222 -20.70 -19.84 14.41
CA GLU A 222 -21.30 -20.08 15.73
C GLU A 222 -20.21 -20.28 16.80
N ALA A 223 -19.10 -20.94 16.44
CA ALA A 223 -18.02 -21.25 17.35
C ALA A 223 -17.07 -20.08 17.63
N TYR A 224 -16.80 -19.22 16.64
CA TYR A 224 -15.91 -18.06 16.78
C TYR A 224 -16.11 -17.05 15.65
N ASN A 225 -15.69 -15.81 15.90
CA ASN A 225 -15.62 -14.74 14.91
C ASN A 225 -14.16 -14.31 14.75
N ILE A 226 -13.63 -14.28 13.53
CA ILE A 226 -12.27 -13.80 13.25
C ILE A 226 -12.26 -12.81 12.10
N VAL A 227 -11.58 -11.69 12.34
CA VAL A 227 -11.28 -10.66 11.35
C VAL A 227 -9.77 -10.42 11.35
N ILE A 228 -9.15 -10.51 10.18
CA ILE A 228 -7.74 -10.15 9.95
C ILE A 228 -7.75 -9.09 8.85
N GLU A 229 -7.13 -7.95 9.12
CA GLU A 229 -6.94 -6.86 8.16
C GLU A 229 -5.45 -6.60 8.00
N GLU A 230 -4.98 -6.47 6.77
CA GLU A 230 -3.66 -5.93 6.50
C GLU A 230 -3.70 -4.41 6.63
N VAL A 231 -2.81 -3.87 7.43
CA VAL A 231 -2.65 -2.43 7.59
C VAL A 231 -1.60 -1.99 6.61
N ALA A 232 -1.98 -1.14 5.66
CA ALA A 232 -1.01 -0.62 4.71
C ALA A 232 0.12 0.14 5.42
N ASP A 233 1.33 0.03 4.87
CA ASP A 233 2.58 0.50 5.48
C ASP A 233 2.61 1.99 5.85
N PHE A 234 1.73 2.81 5.27
CA PHE A 234 1.63 4.24 5.53
C PHE A 234 0.63 4.62 6.64
N SER A 235 -0.20 3.67 7.09
CA SER A 235 -1.19 3.92 8.12
C SER A 235 -0.50 4.23 9.45
N LEU A 236 -0.79 5.41 10.01
CA LEU A 236 -0.29 5.82 11.31
C LEU A 236 -1.23 5.31 12.39
N GLY A 237 -0.68 4.59 13.37
CA GLY A 237 -1.45 4.21 14.54
C GLY A 237 -0.60 3.61 15.64
N ASN A 238 -1.19 3.57 16.83
CA ASN A 238 -0.53 3.04 18.00
C ASN A 238 -0.75 1.53 18.07
N HIS A 239 0.33 0.80 18.32
CA HIS A 239 0.25 -0.61 18.66
C HIS A 239 -0.62 -0.80 19.91
N SER A 240 -1.61 -1.69 19.82
CA SER A 240 -2.36 -2.14 20.99
C SER A 240 -2.59 -3.64 20.94
N LEU A 241 -2.59 -4.27 22.10
CA LEU A 241 -2.85 -5.70 22.27
C LEU A 241 -3.76 -5.86 23.48
N LYS A 242 -4.90 -6.51 23.29
CA LYS A 242 -5.82 -6.95 24.33
C LYS A 242 -6.02 -8.44 24.16
N THR A 243 -5.66 -9.21 25.18
CA THR A 243 -5.80 -10.66 25.17
C THR A 243 -6.51 -11.12 26.43
N GLY A 244 -7.38 -12.12 26.29
CA GLY A 244 -8.10 -12.80 27.35
C GLY A 244 -8.32 -14.26 26.97
N PRO A 245 -9.00 -15.06 27.82
CA PRO A 245 -9.18 -16.49 27.57
C PRO A 245 -9.96 -16.79 26.28
N TYR A 246 -10.83 -15.87 25.84
CA TYR A 246 -11.71 -16.05 24.68
C TYR A 246 -11.67 -14.87 23.69
N ARG A 247 -10.75 -13.91 23.87
CA ARG A 247 -10.68 -12.71 23.03
C ARG A 247 -9.25 -12.34 22.75
N TYR A 248 -8.92 -12.16 21.49
CA TYR A 248 -7.65 -11.62 21.02
C TYR A 248 -7.94 -10.44 20.10
N GLU A 249 -7.49 -9.25 20.50
CA GLU A 249 -7.62 -8.04 19.70
C GLU A 249 -6.29 -7.33 19.65
N THR A 250 -5.75 -7.13 18.45
CA THR A 250 -4.54 -6.35 18.27
C THR A 250 -4.67 -5.36 17.11
N ARG A 251 -4.04 -4.20 17.27
CA ARG A 251 -3.93 -3.18 16.23
C ARG A 251 -2.46 -2.82 15.98
N PHE A 252 -2.11 -2.55 14.73
CA PHE A 252 -0.76 -2.21 14.27
C PHE A 252 0.34 -3.20 14.72
N SER A 253 0.00 -4.48 14.88
CA SER A 253 0.96 -5.53 15.27
C SER A 253 1.68 -6.10 14.06
N SER A 254 2.97 -6.37 14.18
CA SER A 254 3.69 -7.05 13.10
C SER A 254 3.25 -8.51 12.99
N MET A 255 3.28 -9.07 11.78
CA MET A 255 2.97 -10.49 11.54
C MET A 255 3.80 -11.40 12.45
N ARG A 256 5.09 -11.09 12.66
CA ARG A 256 5.95 -11.80 13.61
C ARG A 256 5.34 -11.90 15.01
N ARG A 257 4.76 -10.81 15.52
CA ARG A 257 4.12 -10.78 16.84
C ARG A 257 2.79 -11.52 16.87
N VAL A 258 2.02 -11.45 15.80
CA VAL A 258 0.75 -12.19 15.71
C VAL A 258 1.03 -13.69 15.70
N LEU A 259 1.96 -14.14 14.86
CA LEU A 259 2.37 -15.55 14.81
C LEU A 259 3.06 -16.00 16.10
N SER A 260 3.86 -15.16 16.77
CA SER A 260 4.47 -15.51 18.06
C SER A 260 3.43 -15.78 19.14
N ASN A 261 2.37 -14.97 19.17
CA ASN A 261 1.26 -15.20 20.09
C ASN A 261 0.45 -16.46 19.72
N ALA A 262 0.24 -16.70 18.42
CA ALA A 262 -0.48 -17.89 17.93
C ALA A 262 0.30 -19.20 18.17
N LEU A 263 1.63 -19.15 18.10
CA LEU A 263 2.51 -20.30 18.36
C LEU A 263 2.87 -20.45 19.84
N ASN A 264 2.57 -19.44 20.66
CA ASN A 264 3.00 -19.35 22.05
C ASN A 264 4.52 -19.46 22.21
N GLU A 265 5.24 -18.75 21.35
CA GLU A 265 6.71 -18.78 21.25
C GLU A 265 7.27 -17.35 21.36
N ASN A 266 8.56 -17.24 21.72
CA ASN A 266 9.20 -15.93 21.82
C ASN A 266 9.34 -15.30 20.40
N PRO A 267 9.00 -14.02 20.19
CA PRO A 267 9.21 -13.38 18.90
C PRO A 267 10.65 -13.47 18.36
N LEU A 268 11.65 -13.60 19.24
CA LEU A 268 13.06 -13.77 18.88
C LEU A 268 13.39 -15.19 18.38
N SER A 269 12.60 -16.20 18.73
CA SER A 269 12.78 -17.59 18.25
C SER A 269 12.01 -17.88 16.96
N ILE A 270 11.24 -16.90 16.46
CA ILE A 270 10.56 -17.00 15.17
C ILE A 270 11.39 -16.29 14.11
N GLU A 271 11.77 -17.01 13.07
CA GLU A 271 12.47 -16.51 11.90
C GLU A 271 11.54 -16.55 10.69
N PHE A 272 11.67 -15.58 9.80
CA PHE A 272 10.96 -15.59 8.52
C PHE A 272 11.99 -15.67 7.41
N GLU A 273 11.74 -16.53 6.42
CA GLU A 273 12.55 -16.52 5.20
C GLU A 273 12.39 -15.16 4.48
N ASN A 274 11.18 -14.62 4.48
CA ASN A 274 10.85 -13.30 3.95
C ASN A 274 10.64 -12.28 5.08
N GLU A 275 11.69 -11.52 5.41
CA GLU A 275 11.63 -10.49 6.46
C GLU A 275 10.61 -9.37 6.16
N LYS A 276 10.29 -9.09 4.88
CA LYS A 276 9.24 -8.11 4.56
C LYS A 276 7.86 -8.58 5.01
N LEU A 277 7.61 -9.89 4.93
CA LEU A 277 6.36 -10.48 5.39
C LEU A 277 6.26 -10.40 6.92
N ALA A 278 7.37 -10.65 7.63
CA ALA A 278 7.44 -10.59 9.09
C ALA A 278 7.04 -9.21 9.66
N ASP A 279 7.38 -8.15 8.93
CA ASP A 279 7.17 -6.75 9.32
C ASP A 279 5.79 -6.20 8.91
N ARG A 280 5.02 -6.93 8.08
CA ARG A 280 3.65 -6.53 7.71
C ARG A 280 2.81 -6.27 8.95
N ARG A 281 2.04 -5.18 8.91
CA ARG A 281 1.20 -4.74 10.03
C ARG A 281 -0.20 -5.30 9.86
N LEU A 282 -0.75 -5.82 10.95
CA LEU A 282 -2.05 -6.48 10.98
C LEU A 282 -2.95 -5.87 12.07
N HIS A 283 -4.23 -5.78 11.76
CA HIS A 283 -5.28 -5.78 12.76
C HIS A 283 -5.88 -7.18 12.83
N VAL A 284 -6.02 -7.70 14.04
CA VAL A 284 -6.67 -8.99 14.26
C VAL A 284 -7.68 -8.84 15.36
N SER A 285 -8.91 -9.28 15.11
CA SER A 285 -9.96 -9.41 16.10
C SER A 285 -10.49 -10.84 16.05
N LEU A 286 -10.28 -11.59 17.12
CA LEU A 286 -10.78 -12.95 17.31
C LEU A 286 -11.59 -13.01 18.60
N GLN A 287 -12.83 -13.46 18.51
CA GLN A 287 -13.70 -13.76 19.62
C GLN A 287 -14.12 -15.23 19.54
N VAL A 288 -13.76 -16.02 20.54
CA VAL A 288 -14.15 -17.43 20.64
C VAL A 288 -15.43 -17.51 21.48
N ASN A 289 -16.43 -18.22 20.97
CA ASN A 289 -17.70 -18.47 21.66
C ASN A 289 -17.74 -19.89 22.25
N ASP A 290 -17.08 -20.85 21.59
CA ASP A 290 -16.94 -22.22 22.04
C ASP A 290 -15.66 -22.43 22.86
N SER A 291 -15.83 -22.62 24.17
CA SER A 291 -14.72 -22.83 25.12
C SER A 291 -13.87 -24.08 24.86
N THR A 292 -14.30 -25.00 24.00
CA THR A 292 -13.52 -26.19 23.64
C THR A 292 -12.43 -25.90 22.60
N GLN A 293 -12.52 -24.78 21.89
CA GLN A 293 -11.54 -24.41 20.87
C GLN A 293 -10.43 -23.51 21.44
N SER A 294 -9.20 -23.78 21.02
CA SER A 294 -8.05 -22.92 21.37
C SER A 294 -8.03 -21.70 20.46
N MET A 295 -8.03 -20.52 21.07
CA MET A 295 -7.85 -19.23 20.39
C MET A 295 -6.55 -19.20 19.56
N GLN A 296 -5.46 -19.75 20.12
CA GLN A 296 -4.17 -19.83 19.45
C GLN A 296 -4.23 -20.71 18.20
N SER A 297 -4.90 -21.86 18.28
CA SER A 297 -5.00 -22.78 17.14
C SER A 297 -5.86 -22.23 16.01
N ILE A 298 -6.95 -21.51 16.33
CA ILE A 298 -7.78 -20.81 15.35
C ILE A 298 -6.95 -19.73 14.65
N LEU A 299 -6.28 -18.87 15.42
CA LEU A 299 -5.47 -17.79 14.88
C LEU A 299 -4.34 -18.34 13.98
N LEU A 300 -3.62 -19.36 14.46
CA LEU A 300 -2.54 -19.98 13.72
C LEU A 300 -3.04 -20.59 12.40
N ARG A 301 -4.13 -21.35 12.43
CA ARG A 301 -4.70 -21.99 11.24
C ARG A 301 -5.02 -20.97 10.15
N HIS A 302 -5.73 -19.90 10.49
CA HIS A 302 -6.12 -18.87 9.52
C HIS A 302 -4.93 -18.09 9.00
N MET A 303 -3.95 -17.78 9.85
CA MET A 303 -2.71 -17.14 9.42
C MET A 303 -1.92 -18.04 8.44
N LEU A 304 -1.70 -19.32 8.77
CA LEU A 304 -0.96 -20.23 7.90
C LEU A 304 -1.69 -20.49 6.58
N GLN A 305 -3.01 -20.67 6.62
CA GLN A 305 -3.79 -20.94 5.42
C GLN A 305 -3.90 -19.72 4.49
N HIS A 306 -4.18 -18.54 5.03
CA HIS A 306 -4.38 -17.34 4.20
C HIS A 306 -3.08 -16.87 3.54
N TYR A 307 -1.97 -16.91 4.28
CA TYR A 307 -0.67 -16.48 3.78
C TYR A 307 0.15 -17.61 3.15
N GLU A 308 -0.45 -18.79 2.97
CA GLU A 308 0.21 -19.99 2.42
C GLU A 308 1.55 -20.30 3.11
N LEU A 309 1.56 -20.29 4.44
CA LEU A 309 2.78 -20.43 5.24
C LEU A 309 2.91 -21.84 5.83
N LYS A 310 4.16 -22.29 5.96
CA LYS A 310 4.55 -23.46 6.75
C LYS A 310 5.46 -23.07 7.89
N VAL A 311 5.45 -23.90 8.93
CA VAL A 311 6.28 -23.72 10.12
C VAL A 311 7.21 -24.91 10.22
N ASP A 312 8.49 -24.67 9.98
CA ASP A 312 9.55 -25.64 10.24
C ASP A 312 10.15 -25.38 11.62
N SER A 313 10.67 -26.41 12.28
CA SER A 313 11.36 -26.25 13.56
C SER A 313 12.78 -26.77 13.48
N SER A 314 13.71 -26.01 14.03
CA SER A 314 15.11 -26.40 14.20
C SER A 314 15.56 -26.12 15.63
N TYR A 315 16.60 -26.81 16.09
CA TYR A 315 17.27 -26.48 17.34
C TYR A 315 18.59 -25.81 17.02
N LYS A 316 18.86 -24.66 17.65
CA LYS A 316 20.09 -23.91 17.46
C LYS A 316 20.73 -23.65 18.81
N LEU A 317 22.04 -23.89 18.89
CA LEU A 317 22.84 -23.48 20.03
C LEU A 317 22.87 -21.95 20.08
N THR A 318 22.17 -21.38 21.05
CA THR A 318 21.96 -19.94 21.19
C THR A 318 22.41 -19.47 22.55
N LYS A 319 22.98 -18.26 22.57
CA LYS A 319 23.38 -17.61 23.80
C LYS A 319 22.16 -17.03 24.51
N ILE A 320 21.80 -17.63 25.65
CA ILE A 320 20.77 -17.12 26.55
C ILE A 320 21.43 -16.43 27.74
N TYR A 321 20.68 -15.59 28.44
CA TYR A 321 21.15 -14.89 29.63
C TYR A 321 20.28 -15.30 30.81
N ARG A 322 20.89 -15.98 31.78
CA ARG A 322 20.22 -16.28 33.05
C ARG A 322 20.26 -15.06 33.94
N LEU A 323 19.09 -14.58 34.35
CA LEU A 323 18.94 -13.49 35.28
C LEU A 323 18.95 -14.05 36.71
N ASP A 324 20.04 -13.80 37.42
CA ASP A 324 20.25 -14.27 38.79
C ASP A 324 20.34 -13.09 39.77
N ILE A 325 20.08 -13.37 41.05
CA ILE A 325 20.32 -12.41 42.14
C ILE A 325 21.79 -12.52 42.54
N SER A 326 22.57 -11.47 42.25
CA SER A 326 23.98 -11.37 42.68
C SER A 326 24.14 -10.76 44.07
N ASN A 327 23.16 -9.97 44.54
CA ASN A 327 23.13 -9.41 45.89
C ASN A 327 21.68 -9.13 46.34
N SER A 328 21.19 -9.89 47.31
CA SER A 328 19.81 -9.79 47.80
C SER A 328 19.51 -8.47 48.52
N ASP A 329 20.48 -7.88 49.22
CA ASP A 329 20.28 -6.64 49.98
C ASP A 329 20.07 -5.46 49.03
N LYS A 330 20.88 -5.39 47.96
CA LYS A 330 20.71 -4.38 46.90
C LYS A 330 19.39 -4.52 46.15
N LEU A 331 18.95 -5.77 45.92
CA LEU A 331 17.65 -6.01 45.31
C LEU A 331 16.52 -5.58 46.26
N ALA A 332 16.70 -5.77 47.56
CA ALA A 332 15.75 -5.34 48.58
C ALA A 332 15.60 -3.81 48.63
N GLU A 333 16.64 -3.04 48.30
CA GLU A 333 16.53 -1.58 48.16
C GLU A 333 15.58 -1.16 47.02
N GLN A 334 15.37 -2.03 46.02
CA GLN A 334 14.43 -1.78 44.93
C GLN A 334 13.01 -2.28 45.24
N LEU A 335 12.80 -2.99 46.36
CA LEU A 335 11.48 -3.47 46.77
C LEU A 335 10.57 -2.29 47.05
N ARG A 336 9.40 -2.33 46.44
CA ARG A 336 8.37 -1.33 46.73
C ARG A 336 7.54 -1.76 47.93
N VAL A 337 7.73 -1.10 49.07
CA VAL A 337 7.02 -1.39 50.33
C VAL A 337 5.98 -0.31 50.62
N GLY A 338 4.69 -0.65 50.64
CA GLY A 338 3.63 0.23 51.17
C GLY A 338 2.26 0.19 50.48
N LYS A 339 1.20 0.31 51.29
CA LYS A 339 -0.22 0.41 50.88
C LYS A 339 -0.50 1.75 50.18
N LYS A 340 -0.27 1.77 48.87
CA LYS A 340 -1.06 2.45 47.83
C LYS A 340 -0.50 1.92 46.53
N ALA A 341 -1.09 0.81 46.06
CA ALA A 341 -0.85 0.29 44.71
C ALA A 341 -1.27 1.38 43.72
N LYS A 342 -0.35 2.30 43.41
CA LYS A 342 -0.39 3.01 42.14
C LYS A 342 -0.29 1.96 41.04
N GLU A 343 -0.98 2.22 39.94
CA GLU A 343 -0.99 1.36 38.75
C GLU A 343 0.45 0.95 38.37
N ILE A 344 0.59 -0.25 37.80
CA ILE A 344 1.85 -0.69 37.20
C ILE A 344 2.18 0.33 36.09
N GLU A 345 3.26 1.08 36.25
CA GLU A 345 3.62 2.16 35.33
C GLU A 345 4.92 1.80 34.60
N THR A 346 4.88 1.86 33.27
CA THR A 346 6.09 1.82 32.43
C THR A 346 6.24 3.16 31.74
N LYS A 347 7.30 3.92 32.06
CA LYS A 347 7.59 5.20 31.41
C LYS A 347 8.78 5.06 30.49
N PHE A 348 8.55 5.32 29.21
CA PHE A 348 9.57 5.30 28.18
C PHE A 348 10.17 6.69 27.97
N THR A 349 11.49 6.74 27.87
CA THR A 349 12.23 7.87 27.30
C THR A 349 13.17 7.31 26.23
N PRO A 350 13.75 8.14 25.34
CA PRO A 350 14.62 7.66 24.27
C PRO A 350 15.83 6.84 24.73
N THR A 351 16.27 7.02 25.99
CA THR A 351 17.50 6.42 26.53
C THR A 351 17.29 5.47 27.70
N ARG A 352 16.08 5.39 28.26
CA ARG A 352 15.79 4.60 29.47
C ARG A 352 14.30 4.30 29.62
N VAL A 353 14.01 3.21 30.32
CA VAL A 353 12.68 2.77 30.75
C VAL A 353 12.62 2.78 32.26
N SER A 354 11.64 3.48 32.82
CA SER A 354 11.32 3.42 34.24
C SER A 354 10.17 2.44 34.43
N LEU A 355 10.46 1.34 35.13
CA LEU A 355 9.49 0.35 35.56
C LEU A 355 9.13 0.64 37.01
N ILE A 356 7.86 0.94 37.28
CA ILE A 356 7.37 1.22 38.62
C ILE A 356 6.37 0.13 39.00
N ASN A 357 6.53 -0.43 40.19
CA ASN A 357 5.68 -1.52 40.69
C ASN A 357 5.69 -2.75 39.75
N ALA A 358 6.87 -3.07 39.20
CA ALA A 358 7.06 -4.11 38.20
C ALA A 358 7.47 -5.46 38.81
N ASN A 359 7.13 -6.54 38.14
CA ASN A 359 7.50 -7.89 38.50
C ASN A 359 8.71 -8.37 37.66
N MET A 360 9.25 -9.55 37.94
CA MET A 360 10.44 -10.06 37.25
C MET A 360 10.14 -10.43 35.79
N GLU A 361 8.93 -10.91 35.50
CA GLU A 361 8.50 -11.16 34.12
C GLU A 361 8.44 -9.88 33.27
N MET A 362 8.03 -8.75 33.86
CA MET A 362 8.02 -7.47 33.17
C MET A 362 9.43 -6.94 32.93
N LEU A 363 10.36 -7.11 33.88
CA LEU A 363 11.77 -6.81 33.67
C LEU A 363 12.34 -7.67 32.52
N LYS A 364 12.12 -8.99 32.58
CA LYS A 364 12.51 -9.94 31.54
C LYS A 364 11.99 -9.49 30.16
N SER A 365 10.71 -9.19 30.03
CA SER A 365 10.11 -8.73 28.76
C SER A 365 10.78 -7.46 28.20
N ILE A 366 11.15 -6.50 29.06
CA ILE A 366 11.90 -5.29 28.64
C ILE A 366 13.30 -5.64 28.15
N LEU A 367 14.01 -6.53 28.85
CA LEU A 367 15.34 -6.99 28.46
C LEU A 367 15.29 -7.69 27.10
N GLU A 368 14.38 -8.63 26.91
CA GLU A 368 14.25 -9.36 25.65
C GLU A 368 13.87 -8.42 24.49
N THR A 369 12.94 -7.50 24.72
CA THR A 369 12.44 -6.58 23.68
C THR A 369 13.50 -5.56 23.25
N HIS A 370 14.17 -4.91 24.20
CA HIS A 370 15.05 -3.78 23.90
C HIS A 370 16.51 -4.16 23.64
N TYR A 371 16.95 -5.30 24.17
CA TYR A 371 18.32 -5.79 23.99
C TYR A 371 18.42 -6.98 23.04
N ARG A 372 17.28 -7.52 22.56
CA ARG A 372 17.20 -8.64 21.63
C ARG A 372 18.03 -9.84 22.10
N ILE A 373 17.84 -10.21 23.36
CA ILE A 373 18.47 -11.35 24.03
C ILE A 373 17.39 -12.27 24.59
N PHE A 374 17.68 -13.56 24.72
CA PHE A 374 16.81 -14.48 25.47
C PHE A 374 17.13 -14.41 26.94
N VAL A 375 16.12 -14.25 27.80
CA VAL A 375 16.32 -14.16 29.25
C VAL A 375 15.52 -15.24 29.96
N VAL A 376 16.21 -16.03 30.79
CA VAL A 376 15.60 -17.03 31.67
C VAL A 376 15.84 -16.63 33.12
N THR A 377 14.86 -16.88 33.99
CA THR A 377 14.96 -16.55 35.41
C THR A 377 14.26 -17.62 36.23
N GLU A 378 14.88 -17.99 37.36
CA GLU A 378 14.28 -18.83 38.40
C GLU A 378 13.81 -17.98 39.59
N ILE A 379 13.95 -16.65 39.51
CA ILE A 379 13.54 -15.73 40.57
C ILE A 379 12.00 -15.74 40.69
N PRO A 380 11.43 -16.02 41.87
CA PRO A 380 9.99 -16.04 42.06
C PRO A 380 9.33 -14.69 41.76
N ASP A 381 8.24 -14.70 40.99
CA ASP A 381 7.52 -13.49 40.55
C ASP A 381 6.53 -12.92 41.60
N THR A 382 6.88 -13.05 42.88
CA THR A 382 5.98 -12.73 44.02
C THR A 382 6.10 -11.30 44.52
N ALA A 383 7.24 -10.65 44.26
CA ALA A 383 7.55 -9.30 44.72
C ALA A 383 7.36 -8.25 43.62
N ARG A 384 7.40 -6.98 44.00
CA ARG A 384 7.30 -5.83 43.10
C ARG A 384 8.43 -4.85 43.37
N TYR A 385 9.01 -4.33 42.29
CA TYR A 385 10.22 -3.54 42.30
C TYR A 385 10.06 -2.28 41.45
N ASP A 386 10.88 -1.28 41.76
CA ASP A 386 11.08 -0.13 40.88
C ASP A 386 12.46 -0.27 40.19
N PHE A 387 12.48 -0.27 38.86
CA PHE A 387 13.71 -0.35 38.08
C PHE A 387 13.84 0.83 37.12
N LEU A 388 15.07 1.29 36.92
CA LEU A 388 15.42 2.21 35.84
C LEU A 388 16.40 1.50 34.92
N ILE A 389 15.94 1.12 33.74
CA ILE A 389 16.72 0.34 32.78
C ILE A 389 17.19 1.27 31.68
N PRO A 390 18.50 1.45 31.44
CA PRO A 390 18.98 2.14 30.24
C PRO A 390 18.49 1.41 28.99
N LEU A 391 18.49 2.06 27.84
CA LEU A 391 18.15 1.45 26.57
C LEU A 391 19.37 1.44 25.65
N HIS A 392 19.49 0.38 24.85
CA HIS A 392 20.44 0.28 23.73
C HIS A 392 21.95 0.32 24.06
N ASP A 393 22.33 0.29 25.34
CA ASP A 393 23.71 0.15 25.79
C ASP A 393 23.83 -1.06 26.74
N LYS A 394 24.50 -2.13 26.26
CA LYS A 394 24.68 -3.39 26.99
C LYS A 394 25.66 -3.24 28.16
N GLU A 395 26.63 -2.35 28.07
CA GLU A 395 27.61 -2.13 29.13
C GLU A 395 26.97 -1.35 30.27
N MET A 396 26.23 -0.28 29.95
CA MET A 396 25.40 0.43 30.93
C MET A 396 24.33 -0.48 31.55
N LEU A 397 23.69 -1.34 30.76
CA LEU A 397 22.73 -2.32 31.29
C LEU A 397 23.36 -3.19 32.36
N ASN A 398 24.50 -3.82 32.06
CA ASN A 398 25.17 -4.72 32.98
C ASN A 398 25.59 -3.99 34.26
N LYS A 399 26.09 -2.75 34.14
CA LYS A 399 26.42 -1.92 35.31
C LYS A 399 25.18 -1.57 36.13
N GLN A 400 24.07 -1.25 35.48
CA GLN A 400 22.81 -0.92 36.13
C GLN A 400 22.21 -2.12 36.86
N LEU A 401 22.14 -3.29 36.23
CA LEU A 401 21.66 -4.52 36.87
C LEU A 401 22.51 -4.89 38.09
N LYS A 402 23.84 -4.78 37.99
CA LYS A 402 24.75 -5.00 39.13
C LYS A 402 24.51 -4.02 40.28
N SER A 403 24.09 -2.79 39.98
CA SER A 403 23.70 -1.81 41.00
C SER A 403 22.44 -2.25 41.76
N TYR A 404 21.54 -2.99 41.10
CA TYR A 404 20.33 -3.57 41.69
C TYR A 404 20.55 -4.95 42.32
N GLY A 405 21.79 -5.46 42.36
CA GLY A 405 22.04 -6.81 42.85
C GLY A 405 21.54 -7.90 41.91
N LEU A 406 21.40 -7.60 40.62
CA LEU A 406 21.03 -8.54 39.56
C LEU A 406 22.24 -8.76 38.64
N GLU A 407 22.32 -9.93 38.02
CA GLU A 407 23.34 -10.23 37.02
C GLU A 407 22.75 -11.05 35.87
N LEU A 408 23.21 -10.78 34.66
CA LEU A 408 22.92 -11.57 33.47
C LEU A 408 24.12 -12.44 33.14
N THR A 409 24.00 -13.74 33.42
CA THR A 409 25.06 -14.70 33.13
C THR A 409 24.81 -15.34 31.77
N PRO A 410 25.74 -15.23 30.81
CA PRO A 410 25.58 -15.91 29.53
C PRO A 410 25.70 -17.42 29.68
N VAL A 411 24.75 -18.15 29.11
CA VAL A 411 24.73 -19.62 29.05
C VAL A 411 24.39 -20.03 27.63
N ASP A 412 25.11 -21.00 27.08
CA ASP A 412 24.75 -21.58 25.79
C ASP A 412 23.66 -22.63 26.01
N SER A 413 22.57 -22.53 25.27
CA SER A 413 21.44 -23.43 25.36
C SER A 413 20.93 -23.78 23.98
N GLU A 414 20.53 -25.03 23.77
CA GLU A 414 19.81 -25.42 22.56
C GLU A 414 18.37 -24.90 22.66
N LEU A 415 18.08 -23.86 21.91
CA LEU A 415 16.74 -23.30 21.80
C LEU A 415 16.08 -23.79 20.52
N ARG A 416 14.78 -24.03 20.62
CA ARG A 416 13.93 -24.27 19.46
C ARG A 416 13.70 -22.95 18.73
N PHE A 417 13.96 -22.95 17.44
CA PHE A 417 13.59 -21.88 16.51
C PHE A 417 12.50 -22.40 15.58
N LEU A 418 11.53 -21.54 15.30
CA LEU A 418 10.50 -21.78 14.31
C LEU A 418 10.79 -20.92 13.09
N THR A 419 10.93 -21.55 11.92
CA THR A 419 11.14 -20.86 10.65
C THR A 419 9.83 -20.86 9.88
N ILE A 420 9.33 -19.65 9.59
CA ILE A 420 8.17 -19.42 8.77
C ILE A 420 8.63 -19.32 7.31
N VAL A 421 8.16 -20.25 6.50
CA VAL A 421 8.48 -20.34 5.07
C VAL A 421 7.21 -20.18 4.24
N GLU A 422 7.29 -19.45 3.14
CA GLU A 422 6.20 -19.33 2.17
C GLU A 422 6.15 -20.63 1.36
N ASP A 423 4.98 -21.27 1.27
CA ASP A 423 4.77 -22.48 0.48
C ASP A 423 4.69 -22.11 -1.00
N GLY A 424 5.83 -21.69 -1.56
CA GLY A 424 5.90 -21.24 -2.94
C GLY A 424 5.52 -22.35 -3.91
N LYS A 425 4.48 -22.12 -4.72
CA LYS A 425 4.47 -22.64 -6.09
C LYS A 425 5.80 -22.27 -6.74
N LYS A 426 6.59 -23.31 -7.06
CA LYS A 426 7.72 -23.22 -7.98
C LYS A 426 7.35 -22.54 -9.29
#